data_AF-A0A923MW23-F1
#
_entry.id   AF-A0A923MW23-F1
#
_cell.length_a   1.000
_cell.length_b   1.000
_cell.length_c   1.000
_cell.angle_alpha   90.00
_cell.angle_beta   90.00
_cell.angle_gamma   90.00
#
_symmetry.space_group_name_H-M   'P 1'
#
loop_
_entity.id
_entity.type
_entity.pdbx_description
1 polymer ?
#
loop_
_entity_poly.entity_id
_entity_poly.type
_entity_poly.pdbx_seq_one_letter_code
_entity_poly.pdbx_strand_id
1 'polypeptide(L)'
;MESHKLSVKRILIDLLSIKDQLKMLFNNNTEYATLINFLTEKDYYNDDDIPLPSLKEIESKTGLKTNQLRNQLLNIYQELFEYDSNKTLEFNNKEYFFFLEFNKTYASFTLKNINHLPRIGENITIPFLKAKIQLEVFYVEDIRHEFTGTSQRIEIYLKSGYFNSYFHFRKHQALEENEIGILEIHDMTDYQIKERLRMGRFKYNR
;
A
#
# COMPACT_ATOMS: atom_id res chain seq x y z
N MET A 1 -18.93 -4.01 -21.60
CA MET A 1 -18.24 -3.30 -20.50
C MET A 1 -18.68 -1.85 -20.59
N GLU A 2 -19.46 -1.36 -19.62
CA GLU A 2 -19.78 0.06 -19.54
C GLU A 2 -18.46 0.84 -19.36
N SER A 3 -18.25 1.89 -20.15
CA SER A 3 -17.10 2.76 -19.98
C SER A 3 -17.25 3.50 -18.66
N HIS A 4 -16.47 3.10 -17.64
CA HIS A 4 -16.45 3.80 -16.37
C HIS A 4 -15.95 5.23 -16.61
N LYS A 5 -16.82 6.25 -16.46
CA LYS A 5 -16.46 7.64 -16.71
C LYS A 5 -15.41 8.08 -15.67
N LEU A 6 -14.24 8.51 -16.12
CA LEU A 6 -13.18 9.00 -15.24
C LEU A 6 -13.64 10.25 -14.50
N SER A 7 -13.44 10.25 -13.18
CA SER A 7 -13.72 11.40 -12.32
C SER A 7 -12.50 12.31 -12.26
N VAL A 8 -12.67 13.60 -12.61
CA VAL A 8 -11.60 14.60 -12.54
C VAL A 8 -11.03 14.70 -11.11
N LYS A 9 -11.87 14.57 -10.09
CA LYS A 9 -11.42 14.56 -8.69
C LYS A 9 -10.48 13.38 -8.42
N ARG A 10 -10.79 12.20 -8.97
CA ARG A 10 -9.95 11.01 -8.78
C ARG A 10 -8.63 11.16 -9.52
N ILE A 11 -8.65 11.65 -10.76
CA ILE A 11 -7.45 11.96 -11.54
C ILE A 11 -6.54 12.92 -10.76
N LEU A 12 -7.09 13.98 -10.18
CA LEU A 12 -6.32 14.92 -9.38
C LEU A 12 -5.61 14.21 -8.21
N ILE A 13 -6.32 13.37 -7.46
CA ILE A 13 -5.75 12.61 -6.34
C ILE A 13 -4.66 11.65 -6.82
N ASP A 14 -4.90 10.91 -7.91
CA ASP A 14 -3.94 9.96 -8.46
C ASP A 14 -2.67 10.67 -8.99
N LEU A 15 -2.79 11.86 -9.59
CA LEU A 15 -1.63 12.64 -10.00
C LEU A 15 -0.87 13.23 -8.81
N LEU A 16 -1.57 13.65 -7.76
CA LEU A 16 -0.96 14.15 -6.54
C LEU A 16 -0.17 13.06 -5.80
N SER A 17 -0.59 11.79 -5.88
CA SER A 17 0.14 10.68 -5.26
C SER A 17 1.51 10.41 -5.91
N ILE A 18 1.76 10.91 -7.12
CA ILE A 18 3.03 10.79 -7.85
C ILE A 18 3.63 12.16 -8.22
N LYS A 19 3.22 13.23 -7.55
CA LYS A 19 3.55 14.63 -7.89
C LYS A 19 5.05 14.84 -8.16
N ASP A 20 5.92 14.20 -7.37
CA ASP A 20 7.37 14.38 -7.43
C ASP A 20 7.96 13.98 -8.79
N GLN A 21 7.28 13.06 -9.49
CA GLN A 21 7.69 12.58 -10.81
C GLN A 21 7.11 13.43 -11.96
N LEU A 22 6.02 14.16 -11.74
CA LEU A 22 5.33 14.91 -12.80
C LEU A 22 6.23 15.95 -13.46
N LYS A 23 7.05 16.66 -12.67
CA LYS A 23 8.02 17.63 -13.19
C LYS A 23 9.03 16.98 -14.14
N MET A 24 9.52 15.79 -13.79
CA MET A 24 10.47 15.05 -14.63
C MET A 24 9.81 14.56 -15.91
N LEU A 25 8.61 13.99 -15.81
CA LEU A 25 7.90 13.37 -16.94
C LEU A 25 7.35 14.36 -17.96
N PHE A 26 7.14 15.62 -17.58
CA PHE A 26 6.55 16.65 -18.44
C PHE A 26 7.40 17.93 -18.52
N ASN A 27 8.69 17.85 -18.20
CA ASN A 27 9.63 19.00 -18.22
C ASN A 27 9.61 19.81 -19.53
N ASN A 28 9.38 19.14 -20.67
CA ASN A 28 9.39 19.76 -22.00
C ASN A 28 7.99 20.24 -22.45
N ASN A 29 6.94 20.00 -21.66
CA ASN A 29 5.58 20.37 -22.01
C ASN A 29 5.19 21.71 -21.37
N THR A 30 5.30 22.80 -22.14
CA THR A 30 4.93 24.15 -21.71
C THR A 30 3.44 24.31 -21.44
N GLU A 31 2.58 23.47 -22.05
CA GLU A 31 1.13 23.52 -21.86
C GLU A 31 0.75 23.17 -20.41
N TYR A 32 1.43 22.17 -19.83
CA TYR A 32 1.12 21.66 -18.49
C TYR A 32 1.95 22.31 -17.38
N ALA A 33 2.96 23.11 -17.73
CA ALA A 33 3.92 23.67 -16.79
C ALA A 33 3.25 24.38 -15.60
N THR A 34 2.24 25.23 -15.85
CA THR A 34 1.53 25.96 -14.79
C THR A 34 0.81 25.03 -13.83
N LEU A 35 0.09 24.02 -14.35
CA LEU A 35 -0.64 23.05 -13.54
C LEU A 35 0.32 22.16 -12.75
N ILE A 36 1.37 21.65 -13.39
CA ILE A 36 2.36 20.77 -12.74
C ILE A 36 3.12 21.52 -11.64
N ASN A 37 3.49 22.78 -11.87
CA ASN A 37 4.11 23.60 -10.83
C ASN A 37 3.20 23.76 -9.63
N PHE A 38 1.91 23.98 -9.84
CA PHE A 38 0.93 24.03 -8.75
C PHE A 38 0.82 22.69 -7.99
N LEU A 39 0.65 21.57 -8.71
CA LEU A 39 0.50 20.24 -8.10
C LEU A 39 1.71 19.80 -7.27
N THR A 40 2.88 20.33 -7.60
CA THR A 40 4.16 20.01 -6.95
C THR A 40 4.64 21.08 -5.98
N GLU A 41 3.86 22.15 -5.76
CA GLU A 41 4.23 23.25 -4.86
C GLU A 41 4.10 22.84 -3.38
N LYS A 42 3.08 22.03 -3.06
CA LYS A 42 2.76 21.60 -1.69
C LYS A 42 2.46 20.11 -1.64
N ASP A 43 2.48 19.54 -0.43
CA ASP A 43 2.10 18.16 -0.21
C ASP A 43 0.61 17.97 0.05
N TYR A 44 -0.20 18.17 -0.98
CA TYR A 44 -1.64 17.96 -0.90
C TYR A 44 -2.07 16.50 -0.67
N TYR A 45 -1.15 15.54 -0.77
CA TYR A 45 -1.47 14.11 -0.69
C TYR A 45 -1.11 13.49 0.65
N ASN A 46 0.07 13.80 1.21
CA ASN A 46 0.55 13.20 2.46
C ASN A 46 0.40 14.11 3.69
N ASP A 47 0.16 15.42 3.51
CA ASP A 47 0.04 16.36 4.63
C ASP A 47 -1.41 16.52 5.06
N ASP A 48 -1.77 15.90 6.19
CA ASP A 48 -3.13 15.94 6.76
C ASP A 48 -3.59 17.36 7.14
N ASP A 49 -2.66 18.30 7.36
CA ASP A 49 -2.98 19.69 7.66
C ASP A 49 -3.32 20.50 6.40
N ILE A 50 -3.04 19.96 5.21
CA ILE A 50 -3.31 20.62 3.92
C ILE A 50 -4.51 19.97 3.24
N PRO A 51 -5.65 20.67 3.10
CA PRO A 51 -6.78 20.11 2.40
C PRO A 51 -6.50 19.93 0.90
N LEU A 52 -7.08 18.88 0.32
CA LEU A 52 -7.06 18.66 -1.13
C LEU A 52 -7.65 19.87 -1.87
N PRO A 53 -6.95 20.42 -2.88
CA PRO A 53 -7.36 21.65 -3.53
C PRO A 53 -8.60 21.41 -4.40
N SER A 54 -9.56 22.33 -4.33
CA SER A 54 -10.70 22.32 -5.26
C SER A 54 -10.30 22.90 -6.63
N LEU A 55 -10.95 22.49 -7.72
CA LEU A 55 -10.66 23.05 -9.06
C LEU A 55 -10.77 24.59 -9.11
N LYS A 56 -11.66 25.17 -8.28
CA LYS A 56 -11.81 26.63 -8.16
C LYS A 56 -10.60 27.29 -7.49
N GLU A 57 -10.00 26.64 -6.51
CA GLU A 57 -8.75 27.10 -5.87
C GLU A 57 -7.55 26.98 -6.81
N ILE A 58 -7.51 25.93 -7.61
CA ILE A 58 -6.48 25.79 -8.64
C ILE A 58 -6.65 26.91 -9.66
N GLU A 59 -7.86 27.16 -10.15
CA GLU A 59 -8.16 28.24 -11.10
C GLU A 59 -7.77 29.61 -10.54
N SER A 60 -8.09 29.91 -9.28
CA SER A 60 -7.76 31.22 -8.68
C SER A 60 -6.26 31.44 -8.52
N LYS A 61 -5.47 30.38 -8.28
CA LYS A 61 -4.01 30.47 -8.11
C LYS A 61 -3.23 30.41 -9.41
N THR A 62 -3.71 29.65 -10.38
CA THR A 62 -3.01 29.41 -11.66
C THR A 62 -3.50 30.30 -12.79
N GLY A 63 -4.70 30.88 -12.67
CA GLY A 63 -5.39 31.59 -13.75
C GLY A 63 -5.96 30.68 -14.85
N LEU A 64 -5.80 29.36 -14.73
CA LEU A 64 -6.33 28.39 -15.69
C LEU A 64 -7.83 28.21 -15.49
N LYS A 65 -8.61 28.40 -16.57
CA LYS A 65 -10.07 28.20 -16.48
C LYS A 65 -10.39 26.75 -16.11
N THR A 66 -11.46 26.54 -15.33
CA THR A 66 -11.89 25.17 -14.94
C THR A 66 -11.95 24.17 -16.11
N ASN A 67 -12.41 24.58 -17.30
CA ASN A 67 -12.45 23.67 -18.46
C ASN A 67 -11.05 23.29 -18.97
N GLN A 68 -10.09 24.23 -18.95
CA GLN A 68 -8.70 23.94 -19.30
C GLN A 68 -8.08 23.00 -18.27
N LEU A 69 -8.29 23.25 -16.98
CA LEU A 69 -7.81 22.37 -15.90
C LEU A 69 -8.31 20.93 -16.07
N ARG A 70 -9.61 20.75 -16.35
CA ARG A 70 -10.18 19.41 -16.58
C ARG A 70 -9.52 18.69 -17.74
N ASN A 71 -9.32 19.39 -18.86
CA ASN A 71 -8.69 18.81 -20.04
C ASN A 71 -7.22 18.50 -19.78
N GLN A 72 -6.46 19.39 -19.15
CA GLN A 72 -5.05 19.15 -18.84
C GLN A 72 -4.88 17.97 -17.87
N LEU A 73 -5.68 17.90 -16.80
CA LEU A 73 -5.65 16.76 -15.88
C LEU A 73 -5.93 15.44 -16.61
N LEU A 74 -6.94 15.43 -17.49
CA LEU A 74 -7.29 14.25 -18.26
C LEU A 74 -6.17 13.85 -19.22
N ASN A 75 -5.62 14.80 -19.98
CA ASN A 75 -4.56 14.54 -20.94
C ASN A 75 -3.28 14.04 -20.26
N ILE A 76 -2.87 14.65 -19.15
CA ILE A 76 -1.73 14.19 -18.34
C ILE A 76 -1.96 12.74 -17.88
N TYR A 77 -3.16 12.43 -17.38
CA TYR A 77 -3.49 11.09 -16.90
C TYR A 77 -3.47 10.05 -18.04
N GLN A 78 -4.01 10.40 -19.21
CA GLN A 78 -3.97 9.56 -20.40
C GLN A 78 -2.53 9.34 -20.89
N GLU A 79 -1.75 10.41 -21.02
CA GLU A 79 -0.34 10.32 -21.41
C GLU A 79 0.51 9.47 -20.45
N LEU A 80 0.10 9.30 -19.18
CA LEU A 80 0.80 8.45 -18.21
C LEU A 80 0.34 6.99 -18.22
N PHE A 81 -0.95 6.73 -18.47
CA PHE A 81 -1.56 5.42 -18.20
C PHE A 81 -2.22 4.75 -19.40
N GLU A 82 -2.21 5.38 -20.58
CA GLU A 82 -2.58 4.71 -21.83
C GLU A 82 -1.55 3.64 -22.22
N TYR A 83 -2.01 2.59 -22.91
CA TYR A 83 -1.24 1.38 -23.18
C TYR A 83 0.06 1.63 -23.97
N ASP A 84 0.07 2.64 -24.83
CA ASP A 84 1.18 3.06 -25.67
C ASP A 84 1.99 4.23 -25.07
N SER A 85 1.76 4.57 -23.80
CA SER A 85 2.55 5.59 -23.11
C SER A 85 4.05 5.26 -23.11
N ASN A 86 4.87 6.26 -23.42
CA ASN A 86 6.32 6.20 -23.32
C ASN A 86 6.87 6.77 -22.01
N LYS A 87 5.99 7.18 -21.08
CA LYS A 87 6.37 7.72 -19.77
C LYS A 87 6.52 6.58 -18.78
N THR A 88 7.66 6.52 -18.09
CA THR A 88 7.95 5.48 -17.10
C THR A 88 8.03 6.10 -15.72
N LEU A 89 7.25 5.58 -14.78
CA LEU A 89 7.34 5.95 -13.37
C LEU A 89 8.51 5.22 -12.71
N GLU A 90 9.29 5.95 -11.90
CA GLU A 90 10.46 5.44 -11.20
C GLU A 90 10.28 5.55 -9.68
N PHE A 91 10.34 4.40 -9.00
CA PHE A 91 10.24 4.29 -7.54
C PHE A 91 11.56 3.78 -6.96
N ASN A 92 12.56 4.66 -6.97
CA ASN A 92 13.94 4.32 -6.62
C ASN A 92 14.16 4.21 -5.10
N ASN A 93 13.34 4.89 -4.29
CA ASN A 93 13.46 4.88 -2.84
C ASN A 93 12.69 3.71 -2.24
N LYS A 94 13.39 2.67 -1.77
CA LYS A 94 12.76 1.48 -1.17
C LYS A 94 12.90 1.49 0.34
N GLU A 95 11.77 1.36 1.04
CA GLU A 95 11.72 1.24 2.49
C GLU A 95 10.93 0.01 2.91
N TYR A 96 11.52 -0.77 3.83
CA TYR A 96 10.95 -2.04 4.29
C TYR A 96 10.46 -1.88 5.71
N PHE A 97 9.14 -1.91 5.90
CA PHE A 97 8.49 -1.76 7.18
C PHE A 97 8.06 -3.14 7.67
N PHE A 98 8.66 -3.59 8.76
CA PHE A 98 8.24 -4.82 9.40
C PHE A 98 7.24 -4.50 10.49
N PHE A 99 6.09 -5.16 10.45
CA PHE A 99 5.04 -5.09 11.46
C PHE A 99 4.92 -6.45 12.12
N LEU A 100 4.83 -6.49 13.45
CA LEU A 100 4.59 -7.74 14.15
C LEU A 100 3.76 -7.54 15.39
N GLU A 101 3.00 -8.58 15.71
CA GLU A 101 2.18 -8.66 16.91
C GLU A 101 2.39 -10.01 17.60
N PHE A 102 2.51 -9.98 18.92
CA PHE A 102 2.41 -11.16 19.76
C PHE A 102 1.76 -10.79 21.09
N ASN A 103 0.72 -11.54 21.49
CA ASN A 103 -0.01 -11.31 22.74
C ASN A 103 -0.42 -9.84 22.96
N LYS A 104 -1.01 -9.20 21.93
CA LYS A 104 -1.41 -7.78 21.95
C LYS A 104 -0.25 -6.78 22.14
N THR A 105 0.99 -7.25 22.02
CA THR A 105 2.18 -6.40 22.02
C THR A 105 2.63 -6.19 20.59
N TYR A 106 2.68 -4.93 20.17
CA TYR A 106 3.03 -4.54 18.81
C TYR A 106 4.46 -4.03 18.76
N ALA A 107 5.18 -4.41 17.71
CA ALA A 107 6.42 -3.77 17.34
C ALA A 107 6.47 -3.53 15.84
N SER A 108 7.15 -2.46 15.46
CA SER A 108 7.51 -2.20 14.09
C SER A 108 8.94 -1.67 14.03
N PHE A 109 9.58 -1.90 12.90
CA PHE A 109 10.90 -1.37 12.61
C PHE A 109 11.07 -1.24 11.10
N THR A 110 11.92 -0.29 10.71
CA THR A 110 12.21 -0.02 9.30
C THR A 110 13.63 -0.43 8.98
N LEU A 111 13.80 -1.15 7.88
CA LEU A 111 15.11 -1.46 7.32
C LEU A 111 15.30 -0.70 6.01
N LYS A 112 16.55 -0.30 5.77
CA LYS A 112 17.02 0.14 4.46
C LYS A 112 17.91 -0.94 3.88
N ASN A 113 17.89 -1.10 2.56
CA ASN A 113 18.83 -1.94 1.81
C ASN A 113 18.81 -3.44 2.18
N ILE A 114 17.66 -4.11 2.11
CA ILE A 114 17.66 -5.59 2.15
C ILE A 114 18.00 -6.15 0.76
N ASN A 115 18.90 -7.12 0.69
CA ASN A 115 19.31 -7.72 -0.59
C ASN A 115 18.21 -8.59 -1.22
N HIS A 116 17.41 -9.23 -0.37
CA HIS A 116 16.35 -10.12 -0.78
C HIS A 116 15.10 -9.78 0.02
N LEU A 117 14.00 -9.52 -0.71
CA LEU A 117 12.69 -9.40 -0.10
C LEU A 117 12.28 -10.80 0.40
N PRO A 118 11.99 -10.96 1.71
CA PRO A 118 11.53 -12.25 2.21
C PRO A 118 10.19 -12.61 1.59
N ARG A 119 9.89 -13.90 1.49
CA ARG A 119 8.66 -14.42 0.89
C ARG A 119 7.65 -14.83 1.96
N ILE A 120 6.37 -14.81 1.60
CA ILE A 120 5.31 -15.35 2.45
C ILE A 120 5.67 -16.79 2.83
N GLY A 121 5.63 -17.08 4.13
CA GLY A 121 5.97 -18.35 4.74
C GLY A 121 7.45 -18.56 5.09
N GLU A 122 8.35 -17.65 4.73
CA GLU A 122 9.72 -17.67 5.24
C GLU A 122 9.75 -17.30 6.73
N ASN A 123 10.64 -17.96 7.48
CA ASN A 123 10.85 -17.66 8.89
C ASN A 123 11.94 -16.58 9.04
N ILE A 124 11.73 -15.65 9.96
CA ILE A 124 12.65 -14.56 10.29
C ILE A 124 12.95 -14.59 11.78
N THR A 125 14.22 -14.49 12.13
CA THR A 125 14.67 -14.36 13.52
C THR A 125 15.08 -12.92 13.80
N ILE A 126 14.50 -12.33 14.85
CA ILE A 126 14.69 -10.91 15.22
C ILE A 126 15.09 -10.80 16.69
N PRO A 127 16.38 -11.04 17.02
CA PRO A 127 16.83 -11.08 18.42
C PRO A 127 16.68 -9.75 19.16
N PHE A 128 16.81 -8.63 18.45
CA PHE A 128 16.76 -7.28 19.04
C PHE A 128 15.37 -6.84 19.51
N LEU A 129 14.31 -7.64 19.23
CA LEU A 129 12.96 -7.38 19.74
C LEU A 129 12.55 -8.29 20.91
N LYS A 130 13.42 -9.22 21.31
CA LYS A 130 13.13 -10.21 22.36
C LYS A 130 12.75 -9.56 23.69
N ALA A 131 13.41 -8.47 24.09
CA ALA A 131 13.09 -7.78 25.33
C ALA A 131 11.68 -7.16 25.33
N LYS A 132 11.18 -6.72 24.17
CA LYS A 132 9.86 -6.10 24.02
C LYS A 132 8.76 -7.14 23.83
N ILE A 133 9.01 -8.15 23.01
CA ILE A 133 8.00 -9.08 22.49
C ILE A 133 8.06 -10.45 23.16
N GLN A 134 9.14 -10.74 23.91
CA GLN A 134 9.40 -12.03 24.57
C GLN A 134 9.56 -13.22 23.60
N LEU A 135 9.65 -12.94 22.30
CA LEU A 135 9.83 -13.91 21.24
C LEU A 135 10.81 -13.34 20.20
N GLU A 136 11.55 -14.22 19.54
CA GLU A 136 12.51 -13.85 18.50
C GLU A 136 12.23 -14.53 17.14
N VAL A 137 11.36 -15.54 17.08
CA VAL A 137 11.07 -16.30 15.87
C VAL A 137 9.67 -15.97 15.34
N PHE A 138 9.64 -15.55 14.07
CA PHE A 138 8.44 -15.17 13.35
C PHE A 138 8.46 -15.77 11.95
N TYR A 139 7.34 -15.67 11.24
CA TYR A 139 7.25 -15.93 9.81
C TYR A 139 6.52 -14.81 9.08
N VAL A 140 6.78 -14.65 7.78
CA VAL A 140 6.08 -13.66 6.94
C VAL A 140 4.67 -14.14 6.62
N GLU A 141 3.66 -13.40 7.09
CA GLU A 141 2.25 -13.69 6.82
C GLU A 141 1.74 -12.95 5.58
N ASP A 142 2.13 -11.69 5.40
CA ASP A 142 1.65 -10.83 4.31
C ASP A 142 2.74 -9.84 3.87
N ILE A 143 2.70 -9.45 2.60
CA ILE A 143 3.58 -8.44 2.00
C ILE A 143 2.74 -7.50 1.16
N ARG A 144 2.77 -6.21 1.49
CA ARG A 144 2.06 -5.16 0.75
C ARG A 144 3.04 -4.18 0.16
N HIS A 145 2.73 -3.73 -1.05
CA HIS A 145 3.50 -2.73 -1.75
C HIS A 145 2.65 -1.48 -1.95
N GLU A 146 3.19 -0.34 -1.55
CA GLU A 146 2.61 0.97 -1.78
C GLU A 146 3.61 1.81 -2.60
N PHE A 147 3.09 2.50 -3.60
CA PHE A 147 3.87 3.33 -4.52
C PHE A 147 3.35 4.76 -4.46
N THR A 148 4.16 5.66 -3.90
CA THR A 148 3.81 7.07 -3.70
C THR A 148 5.05 7.94 -3.89
N GLY A 149 4.88 9.13 -4.48
CA GLY A 149 5.95 10.04 -4.84
C GLY A 149 7.00 9.33 -5.70
N THR A 150 8.22 9.20 -5.18
CA THR A 150 9.34 8.44 -5.78
C THR A 150 9.71 7.18 -4.98
N SER A 151 8.84 6.79 -4.04
CA SER A 151 9.10 5.77 -3.04
C SER A 151 8.22 4.54 -3.24
N GLN A 152 8.84 3.38 -3.04
CA GLN A 152 8.17 2.10 -2.86
C GLN A 152 8.26 1.72 -1.38
N ARG A 153 7.13 1.78 -0.69
CA ARG A 153 6.99 1.29 0.67
C ARG A 153 6.58 -0.18 0.62
N ILE A 154 7.33 -1.02 1.32
CA ILE A 154 7.13 -2.46 1.36
C ILE A 154 6.82 -2.86 2.80
N GLU A 155 5.56 -3.18 3.06
CA GLU A 155 5.07 -3.55 4.38
C GLU A 155 5.08 -5.07 4.51
N ILE A 156 5.80 -5.57 5.51
CA ILE A 156 6.01 -6.99 5.76
C ILE A 156 5.38 -7.30 7.12
N TYR A 157 4.27 -8.03 7.10
CA TYR A 157 3.58 -8.45 8.31
C TYR A 157 4.12 -9.78 8.77
N LEU A 158 4.59 -9.83 10.00
CA LEU A 158 5.14 -11.00 10.64
C LEU A 158 4.21 -11.55 11.70
N LYS A 159 4.19 -12.87 11.80
CA LYS A 159 3.42 -13.60 12.80
C LYS A 159 4.31 -14.49 13.62
N SER A 160 4.00 -14.59 14.91
CA SER A 160 4.77 -15.38 15.87
C SER A 160 4.81 -16.87 15.51
N GLY A 161 5.97 -17.50 15.74
CA GLY A 161 6.17 -18.93 15.58
C GLY A 161 6.67 -19.34 14.19
N TYR A 162 6.32 -20.55 13.77
CA TYR A 162 6.78 -21.16 12.53
C TYR A 162 5.65 -21.27 11.52
N PHE A 163 5.98 -20.96 10.26
CA PHE A 163 5.02 -21.12 9.18
C PHE A 163 4.57 -22.58 9.02
N ASN A 164 3.27 -22.77 8.84
CA ASN A 164 2.67 -24.07 8.53
C ASN A 164 1.82 -23.93 7.27
N SER A 165 2.33 -24.46 6.16
CA SER A 165 1.67 -24.38 4.85
C SER A 165 0.28 -25.03 4.85
N TYR A 166 0.11 -26.17 5.52
CA TYR A 166 -1.18 -26.84 5.64
C TYR A 166 -2.22 -25.96 6.35
N PHE A 167 -1.84 -25.34 7.46
CA PHE A 167 -2.73 -24.43 8.18
C PHE A 167 -3.04 -23.16 7.36
N HIS A 168 -2.04 -22.61 6.69
CA HIS A 168 -2.21 -21.46 5.80
C HIS A 168 -3.28 -21.75 4.74
N PHE A 169 -3.16 -22.85 3.99
CA PHE A 169 -4.16 -23.21 2.97
C PHE A 169 -5.54 -23.50 3.55
N ARG A 170 -5.62 -24.20 4.70
CA ARG A 170 -6.91 -24.51 5.32
C ARG A 170 -7.63 -23.25 5.81
N LYS A 171 -6.90 -22.24 6.28
CA LYS A 171 -7.44 -20.93 6.66
C LYS A 171 -8.07 -20.22 5.47
N HIS A 172 -7.39 -20.20 4.32
CA HIS A 172 -7.93 -19.62 3.08
C HIS A 172 -9.13 -20.39 2.55
N GLN A 173 -9.08 -21.73 2.58
CA GLN A 173 -10.23 -22.57 2.23
C GLN A 173 -11.43 -22.26 3.13
N ALA A 174 -11.23 -22.17 4.45
CA ALA A 174 -12.30 -21.86 5.41
C ALA A 174 -12.96 -20.51 5.11
N LEU A 175 -12.17 -19.52 4.70
CA LEU A 175 -12.66 -18.20 4.34
C LEU A 175 -13.50 -18.23 3.06
N GLU A 176 -13.00 -18.88 2.02
CA GLU A 176 -13.72 -19.03 0.74
C GLU A 176 -15.03 -19.79 0.91
N GLU A 177 -15.02 -20.85 1.73
CA GLU A 177 -16.19 -21.67 2.05
C GLU A 177 -17.10 -21.03 3.11
N ASN A 178 -16.78 -19.82 3.59
CA ASN A 178 -17.49 -19.10 4.65
C ASN A 178 -17.66 -19.90 5.96
N GLU A 179 -16.77 -20.84 6.24
CA GLU A 179 -16.73 -21.57 7.52
C GLU A 179 -16.29 -20.68 8.69
N ILE A 180 -15.51 -19.65 8.37
CA ILE A 180 -15.05 -18.57 9.27
C ILE A 180 -15.11 -17.24 8.53
N GLY A 181 -15.59 -16.19 9.20
CA GLY A 181 -15.66 -14.85 8.62
C GLY A 181 -14.32 -14.11 8.61
N ILE A 182 -14.19 -13.08 7.77
CA ILE A 182 -13.00 -12.23 7.69
C ILE A 182 -12.69 -11.57 9.05
N LEU A 183 -13.72 -11.05 9.74
CA LEU A 183 -13.56 -10.43 11.05
C LEU A 183 -13.10 -11.44 12.11
N GLU A 184 -13.61 -12.66 12.06
CA GLU A 184 -13.17 -13.73 12.97
C GLU A 184 -11.69 -14.08 12.75
N ILE A 185 -11.22 -14.13 11.49
CA ILE A 185 -9.80 -14.38 11.20
C ILE A 185 -8.91 -13.27 11.77
N HIS A 186 -9.36 -12.02 11.71
CA HIS A 186 -8.62 -10.87 12.22
C HIS A 186 -8.53 -10.89 13.75
N ASP A 187 -9.62 -11.23 14.43
CA ASP A 187 -9.71 -11.11 15.90
C ASP A 187 -9.20 -12.36 16.64
N MET A 188 -9.09 -13.50 15.95
CA MET A 188 -8.68 -14.78 16.53
C MET A 188 -7.19 -15.07 16.32
N THR A 189 -6.56 -15.59 17.37
CA THR A 189 -5.22 -16.19 17.27
C THR A 189 -5.23 -17.46 16.41
N ASP A 190 -4.08 -17.84 15.86
CA ASP A 190 -3.94 -19.12 15.12
C ASP A 190 -4.40 -20.33 15.94
N TYR A 191 -4.24 -20.27 17.26
CA TYR A 191 -4.72 -21.29 18.17
C TYR A 191 -6.25 -21.40 18.15
N GLN A 192 -6.93 -20.27 18.31
CA GLN A 192 -8.40 -20.17 18.30
C GLN A 192 -8.97 -20.54 16.93
N ILE A 193 -8.33 -20.12 15.84
CA ILE A 193 -8.73 -20.52 14.48
C ILE A 193 -8.58 -22.03 14.31
N LYS A 194 -7.47 -22.63 14.76
CA LYS A 194 -7.28 -24.09 14.71
C LYS A 194 -8.32 -24.84 15.55
N GLU A 195 -8.70 -24.31 16.70
CA GLU A 195 -9.77 -24.87 17.53
C GLU A 195 -11.12 -24.79 16.83
N ARG A 196 -11.46 -23.60 16.30
CA ARG A 196 -12.70 -23.32 15.54
C ARG A 196 -12.84 -24.20 14.31
N LEU A 197 -11.74 -24.47 13.61
CA LEU A 197 -11.68 -25.33 12.43
C LEU A 197 -11.41 -26.81 12.77
N ARG A 198 -11.36 -27.17 14.06
CA ARG A 198 -11.07 -28.53 14.57
C ARG A 198 -9.84 -29.15 13.91
N MET A 199 -8.74 -28.41 13.89
CA MET A 199 -7.48 -28.83 13.29
C MET A 199 -6.49 -29.40 14.31
N GLY A 200 -5.61 -30.29 13.86
CA GLY A 200 -4.55 -30.87 14.69
C GLY A 200 -5.11 -31.56 15.94
N ARG A 201 -4.64 -31.12 17.12
CA ARG A 201 -5.05 -31.69 18.42
C ARG A 201 -6.55 -31.56 18.74
N PHE A 202 -7.22 -30.60 18.12
CA PHE A 202 -8.65 -30.36 18.33
C PHE A 202 -9.56 -31.30 17.54
N LYS A 203 -9.00 -32.15 16.66
CA LYS A 203 -9.78 -33.16 15.93
C LYS A 203 -10.42 -34.20 16.86
N TYR A 204 -9.83 -34.43 18.04
CA TYR A 204 -10.15 -35.59 18.89
C TYR A 204 -10.71 -35.24 20.27
N ASN A 205 -10.78 -33.95 20.63
CA ASN A 205 -11.40 -33.54 21.89
C ASN A 205 -12.92 -33.46 21.69
N ARG A 206 -13.65 -34.41 22.28
CA ARG A 206 -15.12 -34.41 22.42
C ARG A 206 -15.51 -33.75 23.72
#